data_AF-A0AB38B5I1-F1
#
_entry.id   AF-A0AB38B5I1-F1
#
_cell.length_a   1.000
_cell.length_b   1.000
_cell.length_c   1.000
_cell.angle_alpha   90.00
_cell.angle_beta   90.00
_cell.angle_gamma   90.00
#
_symmetry.space_group_name_H-M   'P 1'
#
loop_
_entity.id
_entity.type
_entity.pdbx_description
1 polymer ?
#
loop_
_entity_poly.entity_id
_entity_poly.type
_entity_poly.pdbx_seq_one_letter_code
_entity_poly.pdbx_strand_id
1 'polypeptide(L)'
;MEHTPRGGSHVSQWFGRFQRSLELSLPESLASEEDQGSLRDMRVDRREKGIWVTVAFSMASRPGVVFERNQNVVPDLSADWDPEFAAMLFRTHLIEWYHTEAKRRPPAADGVVRD
;
A
#
# COMPACT_ATOMS: atom_id res chain seq x y z
N MET A 1 -4.02 -31.98 -0.34
CA MET A 1 -3.98 -31.74 -1.80
C MET A 1 -3.67 -30.28 -1.99
N GLU A 2 -2.49 -29.97 -2.55
CA GLU A 2 -2.14 -28.62 -2.95
C GLU A 2 -3.01 -28.22 -4.14
N HIS A 3 -3.87 -27.23 -3.93
CA HIS A 3 -4.75 -26.71 -4.96
C HIS A 3 -3.94 -25.73 -5.79
N THR A 4 -3.38 -26.18 -6.91
CA THR A 4 -2.70 -25.30 -7.87
C THR A 4 -3.76 -24.68 -8.79
N PRO A 5 -4.05 -23.36 -8.71
CA PRO A 5 -5.06 -22.74 -9.56
C PRO A 5 -4.53 -22.61 -11.00
N ARG A 6 -5.45 -22.63 -11.97
CA ARG A 6 -5.14 -22.46 -13.40
C ARG A 6 -4.53 -21.08 -13.63
N GLY A 7 -3.22 -21.05 -13.91
CA GLY A 7 -2.41 -19.82 -14.03
C GLY A 7 -1.34 -19.66 -12.94
N GLY A 8 -1.24 -20.63 -12.03
CA GLY A 8 -0.47 -20.61 -10.77
C GLY A 8 0.96 -20.07 -10.86
N SER A 9 1.11 -18.78 -10.61
CA SER A 9 2.33 -18.26 -10.01
C SER A 9 2.35 -18.72 -8.55
N HIS A 10 3.47 -19.31 -8.11
CA HIS A 10 3.67 -19.66 -6.70
C HIS A 10 3.39 -18.41 -5.84
N VAL A 11 2.78 -18.52 -4.65
CA VAL A 11 2.43 -17.35 -3.81
C VAL A 11 3.63 -16.42 -3.58
N SER A 12 4.84 -16.97 -3.49
CA SER A 12 6.08 -16.18 -3.42
C SER A 12 6.37 -15.36 -4.68
N GLN A 13 6.08 -15.90 -5.87
CA GLN A 13 6.20 -15.19 -7.14
C GLN A 13 5.15 -14.10 -7.27
N TRP A 14 3.91 -14.37 -6.84
CA TRP A 14 2.86 -13.36 -6.74
C TRP A 14 3.31 -12.22 -5.83
N PHE A 15 3.78 -12.56 -4.63
CA PHE A 15 4.25 -11.61 -3.62
C PHE A 15 5.39 -10.74 -4.15
N GLY A 16 6.39 -11.35 -4.80
CA GLY A 16 7.50 -10.62 -5.40
C GLY A 16 7.06 -9.67 -6.53
N ARG A 17 6.10 -10.07 -7.37
CA ARG A 17 5.54 -9.19 -8.41
C ARG A 17 4.75 -8.03 -7.83
N PHE A 18 3.90 -8.31 -6.84
CA PHE A 18 3.12 -7.30 -6.14
C PHE A 18 4.02 -6.26 -5.46
N GLN A 19 5.00 -6.72 -4.68
CA GLN A 19 5.95 -5.84 -4.00
C GLN A 19 6.71 -4.97 -5.01
N ARG A 20 7.27 -5.58 -6.08
CA ARG A 20 7.98 -4.83 -7.12
C ARG A 20 7.08 -3.81 -7.82
N SER A 21 5.83 -4.17 -8.08
CA SER A 21 4.87 -3.25 -8.69
C SER A 21 4.67 -2.02 -7.80
N LEU A 22 4.50 -2.21 -6.49
CA LEU A 22 4.36 -1.11 -5.53
C LEU A 22 5.63 -0.27 -5.42
N GLU A 23 6.81 -0.90 -5.31
CA GLU A 23 8.10 -0.20 -5.21
C GLU A 23 8.34 0.76 -6.39
N LEU A 24 7.92 0.36 -7.59
CA LEU A 24 8.06 1.20 -8.79
C LEU A 24 7.00 2.29 -8.85
N SER A 25 5.74 1.94 -8.63
CA SER A 25 4.60 2.81 -8.97
C SER A 25 4.15 3.74 -7.85
N LEU A 26 4.35 3.37 -6.58
CA LEU A 26 3.86 4.15 -5.45
C LEU A 26 4.63 5.47 -5.26
N PRO A 27 5.97 5.53 -5.36
CA PRO A 27 6.69 6.79 -5.32
C PRO A 27 6.25 7.74 -6.43
N GLU A 28 6.10 7.24 -7.65
CA GLU A 28 5.64 8.02 -8.81
C GLU A 28 4.22 8.55 -8.60
N SER A 29 3.30 7.71 -8.11
CA SER A 29 1.92 8.12 -7.82
C SER A 29 1.88 9.26 -6.80
N LEU A 30 2.60 9.11 -5.68
CA LEU A 30 2.68 10.14 -4.64
C LEU A 30 3.30 11.44 -5.16
N ALA A 31 4.39 11.36 -5.93
CA ALA A 31 5.05 12.53 -6.49
C ALA A 31 4.19 13.25 -7.55
N SER A 32 3.29 12.53 -8.23
CA SER A 32 2.37 13.09 -9.23
C SER A 32 1.14 13.78 -8.64
N GLU A 33 0.87 13.61 -7.34
CA GLU A 33 -0.20 14.32 -6.66
C GLU A 33 0.04 15.84 -6.71
N GLU A 34 -1.05 16.62 -6.78
CA GLU A 34 -0.98 18.10 -6.74
C GLU A 34 -0.19 18.61 -5.53
N ASP A 35 -0.31 17.89 -4.41
CA ASP A 35 0.32 18.20 -3.14
C ASP A 35 1.71 17.54 -2.95
N GLN A 36 2.30 17.04 -4.05
CA GLN A 36 3.69 16.56 -4.16
C GLN A 36 4.12 15.64 -3.01
N GLY A 37 3.52 14.44 -2.98
CA GLY A 37 3.81 13.44 -1.96
C GLY A 37 5.20 12.83 -2.08
N SER A 38 5.69 12.27 -0.97
CA SER A 38 6.94 11.51 -0.93
C SER A 38 6.80 10.29 -0.05
N LEU A 39 7.16 9.13 -0.60
CA LEU A 39 7.25 7.88 0.15
C LEU A 39 8.37 7.96 1.19
N ARG A 40 8.10 7.52 2.42
CA ARG A 40 9.07 7.46 3.52
C ARG A 40 9.48 6.04 3.84
N ASP A 41 8.49 5.17 3.96
CA ASP A 41 8.70 3.76 4.20
C ASP A 41 7.59 2.95 3.54
N MET A 42 7.92 1.72 3.17
CA MET A 42 6.96 0.75 2.67
C MET A 42 7.41 -0.65 3.05
N ARG A 43 6.50 -1.39 3.66
CA ARG A 43 6.69 -2.79 4.02
C ARG A 43 5.52 -3.61 3.52
N VAL A 44 5.83 -4.70 2.86
CA VAL A 44 4.86 -5.72 2.46
C VAL A 44 5.11 -6.97 3.31
N ASP A 45 4.08 -7.44 4.00
CA ASP A 45 4.14 -8.63 4.84
C ASP A 45 3.16 -9.69 4.35
N ARG A 46 3.60 -10.95 4.34
CA ARG A 46 2.68 -12.09 4.28
C ARG A 46 2.30 -12.48 5.71
N ARG A 47 1.01 -12.49 6.03
CA ARG A 47 0.46 -12.91 7.33
C ARG A 47 -0.52 -14.06 7.12
N GLU A 48 -0.93 -14.74 8.20
CA GLU A 48 -1.85 -15.90 8.12
C GLU A 48 -3.17 -15.60 7.37
N LYS A 49 -3.63 -14.34 7.42
CA LYS A 49 -4.92 -13.91 6.84
C LYS A 49 -4.81 -13.07 5.56
N GLY A 50 -3.66 -13.06 4.90
CA GLY A 50 -3.49 -12.30 3.67
C GLY A 50 -2.15 -11.59 3.52
N ILE A 51 -2.11 -10.67 2.56
CA ILE A 51 -0.96 -9.82 2.28
C ILE A 51 -1.27 -8.42 2.77
N TRP A 52 -0.41 -7.95 3.67
CA TRP A 52 -0.55 -6.66 4.33
C TRP A 52 0.50 -5.70 3.79
N VAL A 53 0.10 -4.44 3.61
CA VAL A 53 1.01 -3.36 3.26
C VAL A 53 0.94 -2.32 4.37
N THR A 54 2.10 -1.98 4.92
CA THR A 54 2.31 -0.80 5.74
C THR A 54 3.06 0.22 4.90
N VAL A 55 2.50 1.42 4.77
CA VAL A 55 3.10 2.52 4.01
C VAL A 55 3.15 3.76 4.87
N ALA A 56 4.26 4.48 4.82
CA ALA A 56 4.42 5.80 5.43
C ALA A 56 4.81 6.80 4.35
N PHE A 57 4.12 7.94 4.29
CA PHE A 57 4.41 9.01 3.34
C PHE A 57 4.18 10.39 3.96
N SER A 58 4.69 11.43 3.30
CA SER A 58 4.48 12.84 3.67
C SER A 58 4.01 13.63 2.47
N MET A 59 3.28 14.72 2.70
CA MET A 59 2.75 15.60 1.65
C MET A 59 3.24 17.05 1.87
N ALA A 60 3.40 17.83 0.80
CA ALA A 60 3.99 19.16 0.88
C ALA A 60 3.14 20.14 1.70
N SER A 61 1.81 20.03 1.66
CA SER A 61 0.88 20.85 2.45
C SER A 61 0.95 20.61 3.96
N ARG A 62 1.55 19.50 4.40
CA ARG A 62 1.67 19.10 5.80
C ARG A 62 3.13 18.78 6.15
N PRO A 63 4.03 19.78 6.07
CA PRO A 63 5.45 19.55 6.34
C PRO A 63 5.64 19.08 7.79
N GLY A 64 6.41 18.01 7.97
CA GLY A 64 6.68 17.41 9.29
C GLY A 64 5.61 16.43 9.78
N VAL A 65 4.54 16.19 9.03
CA VAL A 65 3.56 15.13 9.34
C VAL A 65 3.83 13.90 8.47
N VAL A 66 3.75 12.72 9.08
CA VAL A 66 3.80 11.43 8.38
C VAL A 66 2.42 10.78 8.42
N PHE A 67 1.95 10.32 7.28
CA PHE A 67 0.74 9.52 7.14
C PHE A 67 1.14 8.06 7.00
N GLU A 68 0.75 7.25 7.96
CA GLU A 68 1.01 5.81 8.01
C GLU A 68 -0.32 5.06 7.84
N ARG A 69 -0.34 4.09 6.93
CA ARG A 69 -1.49 3.21 6.72
C ARG A 69 -1.07 1.76 6.68
N ASN A 70 -1.80 0.90 7.39
CA ASN A 70 -1.62 -0.54 7.40
C ASN A 70 -2.89 -1.26 6.90
N GLN A 71 -2.83 -1.86 5.70
CA GLN A 71 -4.00 -2.44 5.04
C GLN A 71 -3.77 -3.89 4.61
N ASN A 72 -4.77 -4.75 4.82
CA ASN A 72 -4.84 -6.07 4.17
C ASN A 72 -5.33 -5.90 2.72
N VAL A 73 -4.47 -6.18 1.75
CA VAL A 73 -4.74 -5.96 0.32
C VAL A 73 -5.36 -7.19 -0.34
N VAL A 74 -4.95 -8.39 0.08
CA VAL A 74 -5.49 -9.65 -0.44
C VAL A 74 -5.91 -10.51 0.75
N PRO A 75 -7.17 -10.41 1.22
CA PRO A 75 -7.67 -11.32 2.24
C PRO A 75 -7.66 -12.75 1.72
N ASP A 76 -7.39 -13.70 2.62
CA ASP A 76 -7.43 -15.15 2.34
C ASP A 76 -6.43 -15.68 1.29
N LEU A 77 -5.44 -14.88 0.90
CA LEU A 77 -4.35 -15.29 -0.02
C LEU A 77 -4.86 -15.89 -1.35
N SER A 78 -6.00 -15.40 -1.88
CA SER A 78 -6.49 -15.85 -3.18
C SER A 78 -5.45 -15.55 -4.27
N ALA A 79 -4.91 -16.60 -4.85
CA ALA A 79 -3.97 -16.53 -5.97
C ALA A 79 -4.64 -16.12 -7.29
N ASP A 80 -5.96 -15.84 -7.28
CA ASP A 80 -6.72 -15.40 -8.46
C ASP A 80 -6.60 -13.89 -8.70
N TRP A 81 -6.10 -13.13 -7.72
CA TRP A 81 -5.88 -11.70 -7.88
C TRP A 81 -4.66 -11.48 -8.77
N ASP A 82 -4.75 -10.55 -9.72
CA ASP A 82 -3.58 -10.09 -10.46
C ASP A 82 -2.72 -9.17 -9.57
N PRO A 83 -1.41 -9.41 -9.41
CA PRO A 83 -0.58 -8.64 -8.48
C PRO A 83 -0.42 -7.18 -8.89
N GLU A 84 -0.34 -6.88 -10.18
CA GLU A 84 -0.23 -5.49 -10.67
C GLU A 84 -1.55 -4.73 -10.47
N PHE A 85 -2.68 -5.39 -10.68
CA PHE A 85 -4.01 -4.84 -10.38
C PHE A 85 -4.21 -4.60 -8.89
N ALA A 86 -3.82 -5.55 -8.03
CA ALA A 86 -3.88 -5.37 -6.58
C ALA A 86 -3.02 -4.19 -6.12
N ALA A 87 -1.82 -4.03 -6.70
CA ALA A 87 -0.96 -2.88 -6.42
C ALA A 87 -1.64 -1.57 -6.84
N MET A 88 -2.27 -1.53 -8.03
CA MET A 88 -3.02 -0.36 -8.49
C MET A 88 -4.15 0.02 -7.54
N LEU A 89 -4.99 -0.93 -7.15
CA LEU A 89 -6.09 -0.69 -6.22
C LEU A 89 -5.58 -0.16 -4.87
N PHE A 90 -4.51 -0.74 -4.33
CA PHE A 90 -3.91 -0.26 -3.10
C PHE A 90 -3.47 1.21 -3.22
N ARG A 91 -2.75 1.58 -4.29
CA ARG A 91 -2.32 2.96 -4.51
C ARG A 91 -3.51 3.92 -4.59
N THR A 92 -4.52 3.57 -5.39
CA THR A 92 -5.73 4.40 -5.53
C THR A 92 -6.41 4.61 -4.17
N HIS A 93 -6.61 3.55 -3.40
CA HIS A 93 -7.25 3.65 -2.08
C HIS A 93 -6.39 4.43 -1.07
N LEU A 94 -5.05 4.38 -1.18
CA LEU A 94 -4.15 5.15 -0.33
C LEU A 94 -4.31 6.66 -0.57
N ILE A 95 -4.31 7.08 -1.84
CA ILE A 95 -4.50 8.48 -2.23
C ILE A 95 -5.91 8.95 -1.86
N GLU A 96 -6.93 8.13 -2.11
CA GLU A 96 -8.29 8.44 -1.71
C GLU A 96 -8.40 8.65 -0.20
N TRP A 97 -7.82 7.75 0.61
CA TRP A 97 -7.79 7.89 2.07
C TRP A 97 -7.12 9.19 2.51
N TYR A 98 -6.02 9.59 1.87
CA TYR A 98 -5.39 10.89 2.18
C TYR A 98 -6.36 12.05 2.00
N HIS A 99 -7.03 12.12 0.85
CA HIS A 99 -7.90 13.24 0.50
C HIS A 99 -9.24 13.24 1.22
N THR A 100 -9.76 12.07 1.53
CA THR A 100 -11.07 11.91 2.17
C THR A 100 -11.00 11.92 3.68
N GLU A 101 -9.87 11.55 4.28
CA GLU A 101 -9.81 11.31 5.72
C GLU A 101 -8.50 11.76 6.37
N ALA A 102 -7.36 11.22 5.95
CA ALA A 102 -6.11 11.34 6.70
C ALA A 102 -5.70 12.80 6.95
N LYS A 103 -5.82 13.67 5.93
CA LYS A 103 -5.42 15.08 6.05
C LYS A 103 -6.27 15.91 7.02
N ARG A 104 -7.39 15.37 7.51
CA ARG A 104 -8.30 16.01 8.49
C ARG A 104 -8.03 15.55 9.91
N ARG A 105 -7.32 14.43 10.09
CA ARG A 105 -6.99 13.87 11.40
C ARG A 105 -5.79 14.64 11.99
N PRO A 106 -5.80 15.00 13.29
CA PRO A 106 -4.61 15.55 13.94
C PRO A 106 -3.54 14.46 14.09
N PRO A 107 -2.24 14.78 13.91
CA PRO A 107 -1.17 13.83 14.18
C PRO A 107 -1.05 13.53 15.67
N ALA A 108 -0.54 12.35 16.00
CA ALA A 108 -0.14 12.00 17.36
C ALA A 108 1.11 12.79 17.80
N ALA A 109 1.54 12.59 19.05
CA ALA A 109 2.67 13.31 19.65
C ALA A 109 4.01 13.10 18.91
N ASP A 110 4.13 12.01 18.16
CA ASP A 110 5.28 11.68 17.31
C ASP A 110 5.17 12.26 15.88
N GLY A 111 4.13 13.05 15.59
CA GLY A 111 3.91 13.64 14.27
C GLY A 111 3.27 12.71 13.25
N VAL A 112 2.76 11.54 13.66
CA VAL A 112 2.20 10.54 12.74
C VAL A 112 0.68 10.47 12.82
N VAL A 113 0.02 10.44 11.67
CA VAL A 113 -1.39 10.07 11.50
C VAL A 113 -1.45 8.60 11.08
N ARG A 114 -2.15 7.76 11.84
CA ARG A 114 -2.22 6.30 11.62
C ARG A 114 -3.61 5.83 11.23
N ASP A 115 -3.66 4.80 10.40
CA ASP A 115 -4.85 4.00 10.06
C ASP A 115 -4.51 2.52 9.89
#